data_AF-A0A101I9H1-F1
#
_entry.id   AF-A0A101I9H1-F1
#
_cell.length_a   1.000
_cell.length_b   1.000
_cell.length_c   1.000
_cell.angle_alpha   90.00
_cell.angle_beta   90.00
_cell.angle_gamma   90.00
#
_symmetry.space_group_name_H-M   'P 1'
#
loop_
_entity.id
_entity.type
_entity.pdbx_description
1 polymer ?
#
loop_
_entity_poly.entity_id
_entity_poly.type
_entity_poly.pdbx_seq_one_letter_code
_entity_poly.pdbx_strand_id
1 'polypeptide(L)'
;MSRLWNFTSGLFKSEIREFQVMFWSFIFPLILYFILTSVFGSFYGSDAQGVSFRVGIVREENLAGFGKIIDEVIEGISSESGPFVKKEYGSIDDAIVDLREGRQDVVLVIPAGTNAKMTSALALKMGEVPLQVHYISGKESSTIASSIIEEVINEVNLEIERRGEGDFLDIVTETRVISAIEEKSFDYKEYIFPGVALMMILSVALLNSPFGLIQYRVSGVNKKL
;
A
#
# COMPACT_ATOMS: atom_id res chain seq x y z
N MET A 1 1.56 40.02 37.11
CA MET A 1 1.94 38.78 36.42
C MET A 1 1.88 37.54 37.31
N SER A 2 2.37 37.55 38.56
CA SER A 2 2.36 36.34 39.41
C SER A 2 0.98 35.78 39.74
N ARG A 3 -0.03 36.63 39.96
CA ARG A 3 -1.42 36.17 40.23
C ARG A 3 -2.05 35.45 39.04
N LEU A 4 -1.85 35.98 37.83
CA LEU A 4 -2.36 35.37 36.61
C LEU A 4 -1.70 34.01 36.38
N TRP A 5 -0.38 33.94 36.56
CA TRP A 5 0.39 32.69 36.50
C TRP A 5 -0.09 31.66 37.53
N ASN A 6 -0.26 32.07 38.79
CA ASN A 6 -0.73 31.20 39.87
C ASN A 6 -2.14 30.66 39.56
N PHE A 7 -3.02 31.51 39.04
CA PHE A 7 -4.36 31.13 38.61
C PHE A 7 -4.33 30.11 37.48
N THR A 8 -3.62 30.38 36.37
CA THR A 8 -3.49 29.41 35.27
C THR A 8 -2.81 28.11 35.70
N SER A 9 -1.81 28.17 36.57
CA SER A 9 -1.15 26.97 37.10
C SER A 9 -2.08 26.16 38.00
N GLY A 10 -2.95 26.83 38.77
CA GLY A 10 -3.94 26.20 39.63
C GLY A 10 -5.02 25.50 38.83
N LEU A 11 -5.52 26.15 37.76
CA LEU A 11 -6.43 25.55 36.81
C LEU A 11 -5.80 24.32 36.16
N PHE A 12 -4.60 24.45 35.60
CA PHE A 12 -3.90 23.34 34.94
C PHE A 12 -3.68 22.13 35.88
N LYS A 13 -3.29 22.38 37.14
CA LYS A 13 -3.15 21.33 38.15
C LYS A 13 -4.49 20.68 38.51
N SER A 14 -5.59 21.45 38.50
CA SER A 14 -6.93 20.91 38.75
C SER A 14 -7.35 19.96 37.63
N GLU A 15 -7.16 20.35 36.38
CA GLU A 15 -7.49 19.54 35.20
C GLU A 15 -6.69 18.24 35.15
N ILE A 16 -5.38 18.28 35.45
CA ILE A 16 -4.53 17.08 35.49
C ILE A 16 -4.95 16.11 36.61
N ARG A 17 -5.48 16.64 37.71
CA ARG A 17 -5.90 15.82 38.86
C ARG A 17 -7.23 15.10 38.57
N GLU A 18 -8.02 15.60 37.63
CA GLU A 18 -9.26 14.98 37.21
C GLU A 18 -8.99 13.94 36.11
N PHE A 19 -8.87 12.68 36.52
CA PHE A 19 -8.53 11.58 35.60
C PHE A 19 -9.46 11.52 34.39
N GLN A 20 -10.75 11.83 34.56
CA GLN A 20 -11.71 11.83 33.48
C GLN A 20 -11.36 12.85 32.40
N VAL A 21 -10.97 14.08 32.77
CA VAL A 21 -10.59 15.12 31.82
C VAL A 21 -9.33 14.73 31.06
N MET A 22 -8.31 14.23 31.78
CA MET A 22 -7.07 13.72 31.18
C MET A 22 -7.33 12.55 30.24
N PHE A 23 -8.22 11.64 30.63
CA PHE A 23 -8.57 10.49 29.82
C PHE A 23 -9.17 10.92 28.49
N TRP A 24 -10.22 11.74 28.51
CA TRP A 24 -10.93 12.12 27.29
C TRP A 24 -10.14 13.08 26.39
N SER A 25 -9.32 13.96 26.97
CA SER A 25 -8.61 15.00 26.21
C SER A 25 -7.30 14.53 25.59
N PHE A 26 -6.64 13.55 26.23
CA PHE A 26 -5.30 13.13 25.84
C PHE A 26 -5.20 11.61 25.65
N ILE A 27 -5.59 10.83 26.67
CA ILE A 27 -5.38 9.38 26.64
C ILE A 27 -6.21 8.74 25.52
N PHE A 28 -7.48 9.10 25.39
CA PHE A 28 -8.38 8.55 24.40
C PHE A 28 -7.95 8.90 22.96
N PRO A 29 -7.68 10.16 22.58
CA PRO A 29 -7.15 10.49 21.26
C PRO A 29 -5.84 9.77 20.94
N LEU A 30 -4.96 9.57 21.93
CA LEU A 30 -3.71 8.82 21.75
C LEU A 30 -3.94 7.32 21.56
N ILE A 31 -4.87 6.72 22.31
CA ILE A 31 -5.28 5.32 22.10
C ILE A 31 -5.88 5.18 20.70
N LEU A 32 -6.73 6.11 20.30
CA LEU A 32 -7.38 6.09 18.99
C LEU A 32 -6.35 6.29 17.88
N TYR A 33 -5.38 7.20 18.03
CA TYR A 33 -4.23 7.32 17.13
C TYR A 33 -3.43 6.02 17.06
N PHE A 34 -3.17 5.38 18.20
CA PHE A 34 -2.44 4.12 18.24
C PHE A 34 -3.21 3.00 17.54
N ILE A 35 -4.52 2.87 17.77
CA ILE A 35 -5.37 1.90 17.08
C ILE A 35 -5.41 2.22 15.58
N LEU A 36 -5.63 3.47 15.19
CA LEU A 36 -5.68 3.86 13.78
C LEU A 36 -4.35 3.63 13.07
N THR A 37 -3.22 3.93 13.71
CA THR A 37 -1.89 3.72 13.11
C THR A 37 -1.43 2.27 13.23
N SER A 38 -1.91 1.50 14.20
CA SER A 38 -1.62 0.06 14.30
C SER A 38 -2.46 -0.75 13.32
N VAL A 39 -3.72 -0.38 13.12
CA VAL A 39 -4.61 -0.99 12.14
C VAL A 39 -4.24 -0.42 10.77
N PHE A 40 -4.52 0.84 10.50
CA PHE A 40 -4.36 1.40 9.16
C PHE A 40 -2.94 1.87 8.81
N GLY A 41 -2.05 2.02 9.79
CA GLY A 41 -0.64 2.28 9.47
C GLY A 41 0.06 1.03 8.93
N SER A 42 -0.48 -0.18 9.18
CA SER A 42 -0.18 -1.30 8.29
C SER A 42 -0.92 -1.09 6.99
N PHE A 43 -2.23 -0.81 6.93
CA PHE A 43 -2.96 -0.78 5.64
C PHE A 43 -2.48 0.19 4.56
N TYR A 44 -1.97 1.35 4.97
CA TYR A 44 -1.41 2.37 4.08
C TYR A 44 0.12 2.34 4.02
N GLY A 45 0.75 1.59 4.93
CA GLY A 45 2.15 1.18 4.79
C GLY A 45 2.32 -0.10 3.96
N SER A 46 1.28 -0.93 3.89
CA SER A 46 1.22 -2.35 3.50
C SER A 46 -0.23 -2.90 3.69
N ASP A 47 -1.08 -2.87 2.65
CA ASP A 47 -2.36 -3.62 2.53
C ASP A 47 -3.59 -3.29 3.40
N ALA A 48 -4.68 -2.80 2.80
CA ALA A 48 -5.78 -3.70 2.39
C ALA A 48 -7.13 -3.02 1.99
N GLN A 49 -7.81 -3.71 1.06
CA GLN A 49 -9.19 -3.59 0.55
C GLN A 49 -9.35 -2.80 -0.76
N GLY A 50 -9.31 -3.57 -1.85
CA GLY A 50 -9.45 -3.13 -3.24
C GLY A 50 -8.13 -2.77 -3.91
N VAL A 51 -7.07 -3.57 -3.68
CA VAL A 51 -5.76 -3.31 -4.31
C VAL A 51 -5.86 -3.68 -5.79
N SER A 52 -6.25 -2.70 -6.60
CA SER A 52 -6.09 -2.78 -8.05
C SER A 52 -4.66 -2.38 -8.37
N PHE A 53 -3.83 -3.38 -8.71
CA PHE A 53 -2.45 -3.17 -9.10
C PHE A 53 -2.39 -2.75 -10.58
N ARG A 54 -1.57 -1.76 -10.93
CA ARG A 54 -1.43 -1.34 -12.33
C ARG A 54 -0.29 -2.14 -12.98
N VAL A 55 -0.64 -2.92 -14.01
CA VAL A 55 0.32 -3.72 -14.77
C VAL A 55 0.56 -3.11 -16.15
N GLY A 56 1.81 -2.77 -16.42
CA GLY A 56 2.26 -2.45 -17.76
C GLY A 56 2.63 -3.71 -18.52
N ILE A 57 2.10 -3.88 -19.73
CA ILE A 57 2.38 -5.05 -20.57
C ILE A 57 3.14 -4.59 -21.80
N VAL A 58 4.32 -5.16 -22.01
CA VAL A 58 5.17 -4.92 -23.18
C VAL A 58 5.28 -6.24 -23.96
N ARG A 59 4.86 -6.22 -25.23
CA ARG A 59 4.97 -7.37 -26.13
C ARG A 59 5.99 -7.06 -27.21
N GLU A 60 7.11 -7.78 -27.22
CA GLU A 60 8.10 -7.67 -28.31
C GLU A 60 7.72 -8.55 -29.51
N GLU A 61 6.78 -9.48 -29.34
CA GLU A 61 6.24 -10.32 -30.40
C GLU A 61 4.73 -10.57 -30.27
N ASN A 62 4.08 -10.94 -31.36
CA ASN A 62 2.69 -11.40 -31.35
C ASN A 62 2.64 -12.87 -30.95
N LEU A 63 1.96 -13.17 -29.85
CA LEU A 63 1.80 -14.53 -29.35
C LEU A 63 0.87 -15.36 -30.25
N ALA A 64 1.25 -16.61 -30.52
CA ALA A 64 0.52 -17.52 -31.40
C ALA A 64 0.67 -18.98 -30.94
N GLY A 65 -0.33 -19.82 -31.24
CA GLY A 65 -0.34 -21.21 -30.78
C GLY A 65 -0.40 -21.30 -29.25
N PHE A 66 0.51 -22.07 -28.65
CA PHE A 66 0.65 -22.16 -27.18
C PHE A 66 0.98 -20.81 -26.52
N GLY A 67 1.50 -19.84 -27.30
CA GLY A 67 1.66 -18.43 -26.93
C GLY A 67 0.45 -17.82 -26.23
N LYS A 68 -0.75 -18.21 -26.68
CA LYS A 68 -2.03 -17.65 -26.21
C LYS A 68 -2.35 -17.97 -24.76
N ILE A 69 -1.74 -19.00 -24.17
CA ILE A 69 -1.93 -19.32 -22.75
C ILE A 69 -1.52 -18.11 -21.89
N ILE A 70 -0.43 -17.43 -22.25
CA ILE A 70 0.03 -16.24 -21.54
C ILE A 70 -0.98 -15.08 -21.69
N ASP A 71 -1.57 -14.90 -22.88
CA ASP A 71 -2.61 -13.90 -23.09
C ASP A 71 -3.88 -14.22 -22.27
N GLU A 72 -4.30 -15.48 -22.20
CA GLU A 72 -5.44 -15.91 -21.39
C GLU A 72 -5.20 -15.67 -19.89
N VAL A 73 -3.99 -15.93 -19.40
CA VAL A 73 -3.59 -15.66 -18.01
C VAL A 73 -3.64 -14.16 -17.72
N ILE A 74 -3.06 -13.36 -18.61
CA ILE A 74 -3.09 -11.89 -18.53
C ILE A 74 -4.52 -11.37 -18.53
N GLU A 75 -5.40 -11.88 -19.39
CA GLU A 75 -6.81 -11.50 -19.45
C GLU A 75 -7.57 -11.93 -18.19
N GLY A 76 -7.29 -13.12 -17.67
CA GLY A 76 -7.87 -13.62 -16.42
C GLY A 76 -7.58 -12.69 -15.24
N ILE A 77 -6.32 -12.31 -15.06
CA ILE A 77 -5.90 -11.44 -13.95
C ILE A 77 -6.27 -9.96 -14.14
N SER A 78 -6.61 -9.54 -15.37
CA SER A 78 -6.96 -8.14 -15.71
C SER A 78 -8.44 -7.90 -16.03
N SER A 79 -9.29 -8.91 -15.85
CA SER A 79 -10.75 -8.83 -16.03
C SER A 79 -11.42 -7.92 -14.98
N GLU A 80 -12.71 -7.58 -15.14
CA GLU A 80 -13.49 -6.77 -14.16
C GLU A 80 -13.46 -7.33 -12.72
N SER A 81 -13.13 -8.62 -12.57
CA SER A 81 -12.97 -9.33 -11.30
C SER A 81 -11.51 -9.58 -10.89
N GLY A 82 -10.55 -9.17 -11.71
CA GLY A 82 -9.12 -9.40 -11.49
C GLY A 82 -8.45 -8.31 -10.63
N PRO A 83 -7.32 -8.62 -9.96
CA PRO A 83 -6.61 -7.65 -9.13
C PRO A 83 -5.78 -6.64 -9.94
N PHE A 84 -5.69 -6.77 -11.26
CA PHE A 84 -4.85 -5.90 -12.09
C PHE A 84 -5.63 -5.01 -13.07
N VAL A 85 -5.15 -3.78 -13.24
CA VAL A 85 -5.56 -2.87 -14.33
C VAL A 85 -4.44 -2.84 -15.36
N LYS A 86 -4.71 -3.37 -16.57
CA LYS A 86 -3.70 -3.46 -17.63
C LYS A 86 -3.57 -2.18 -18.45
N LYS A 87 -2.33 -1.83 -18.80
CA LYS A 87 -2.00 -0.84 -19.83
C LYS A 87 -0.96 -1.44 -20.78
N GLU A 88 -1.25 -1.41 -22.07
CA GLU A 88 -0.32 -1.90 -23.10
C GLU A 88 0.66 -0.79 -23.51
N TYR A 89 1.92 -1.18 -23.72
CA TYR A 89 2.99 -0.30 -24.19
C TYR A 89 3.61 -0.87 -25.46
N GLY A 90 3.97 0.02 -26.39
CA GLY A 90 4.67 -0.34 -27.63
C GLY A 90 6.20 -0.45 -27.47
N SER A 91 6.76 0.05 -26.37
CA SER A 91 8.19 0.02 -26.07
C SER A 91 8.42 -0.26 -24.58
N ILE A 92 9.49 -1.00 -24.28
CA ILE A 92 9.95 -1.22 -22.90
C ILE A 92 10.33 0.11 -22.23
N ASP A 93 10.97 1.03 -22.95
CA ASP A 93 11.45 2.29 -22.38
C ASP A 93 10.30 3.13 -21.81
N ASP A 94 9.18 3.21 -22.54
CA ASP A 94 7.99 3.95 -22.10
C ASP A 94 7.36 3.31 -20.86
N ALA A 95 7.30 1.97 -20.82
CA ALA A 95 6.78 1.24 -19.67
C ALA A 95 7.64 1.42 -18.42
N ILE A 96 8.97 1.45 -18.59
CA ILE A 96 9.93 1.63 -17.50
C ILE A 96 9.88 3.06 -16.95
N VAL A 97 9.67 4.07 -17.80
CA VAL A 97 9.43 5.46 -17.37
C VAL A 97 8.17 5.53 -16.50
N ASP A 98 7.06 4.96 -16.98
CA ASP A 98 5.80 4.92 -16.23
C ASP A 98 5.89 4.13 -14.92
N LEU A 99 6.72 3.08 -14.89
CA LEU A 99 7.03 2.34 -13.67
C LEU A 99 7.76 3.24 -12.66
N ARG A 100 8.84 3.93 -13.07
CA ARG A 100 9.62 4.85 -12.21
C ARG A 100 8.78 6.01 -11.68
N GLU A 101 7.90 6.56 -12.50
CA GLU A 101 6.98 7.64 -12.11
C GLU A 101 5.80 7.14 -11.25
N GLY A 102 5.76 5.84 -10.91
CA GLY A 102 4.72 5.25 -10.09
C GLY A 102 3.33 5.21 -10.76
N ARG A 103 3.26 5.44 -12.08
CA ARG A 103 2.05 5.28 -12.90
C ARG A 103 1.70 3.81 -13.09
N GLN A 104 2.69 2.91 -13.07
CA GLN A 104 2.52 1.46 -12.99
C GLN A 104 3.09 0.93 -11.68
N ASP A 105 2.56 -0.20 -11.22
CA ASP A 105 3.07 -0.91 -10.06
C ASP A 105 4.00 -2.05 -10.49
N VAL A 106 3.77 -2.67 -11.64
CA VAL A 106 4.67 -3.69 -12.19
C VAL A 106 4.65 -3.63 -13.71
N VAL A 107 5.74 -4.04 -14.37
CA VAL A 107 5.80 -4.17 -15.83
C VAL A 107 6.18 -5.60 -16.20
N LEU A 108 5.28 -6.27 -16.93
CA LEU A 108 5.51 -7.59 -17.52
C LEU A 108 5.98 -7.43 -18.96
N VAL A 109 7.15 -7.95 -19.27
CA VAL A 109 7.75 -7.94 -20.60
C VAL A 109 7.78 -9.36 -21.16
N ILE A 110 7.17 -9.52 -22.33
CA ILE A 110 7.15 -10.77 -23.09
C ILE A 110 8.21 -10.65 -24.20
N PRO A 111 9.39 -11.27 -24.02
CA PRO A 111 10.49 -11.12 -24.95
C PRO A 111 10.22 -11.79 -26.29
N ALA A 112 10.90 -11.34 -27.34
CA ALA A 112 10.86 -12.01 -28.63
C ALA A 112 11.38 -13.46 -28.54
N GLY A 113 10.72 -14.38 -29.25
CA GLY A 113 11.05 -15.81 -29.24
C GLY A 113 10.36 -16.64 -28.14
N THR A 114 9.45 -16.04 -27.36
CA THR A 114 8.64 -16.73 -26.35
C THR A 114 7.77 -17.84 -26.97
N ASN A 115 7.13 -17.58 -28.12
CA ASN A 115 6.36 -18.59 -28.86
C ASN A 115 7.20 -19.81 -29.25
N ALA A 116 8.41 -19.57 -29.76
CA ALA A 116 9.31 -20.64 -30.19
C ALA A 116 9.78 -21.46 -28.99
N LYS A 117 10.14 -20.80 -27.88
CA LYS A 117 10.56 -21.44 -26.63
C LYS A 117 9.44 -22.26 -26.00
N MET A 118 8.22 -21.73 -25.98
CA MET A 118 7.06 -22.44 -25.43
C MET A 118 6.66 -23.64 -26.29
N THR A 119 6.74 -23.50 -27.62
CA THR A 119 6.54 -24.63 -28.53
C THR A 119 7.61 -25.71 -28.33
N SER A 120 8.88 -25.32 -28.19
CA SER A 120 9.95 -26.27 -27.91
C SER A 120 9.84 -26.92 -26.54
N ALA A 121 9.45 -26.18 -25.50
CA ALA A 121 9.31 -26.70 -24.15
C ALA A 121 8.20 -27.77 -24.07
N LEU A 122 7.06 -27.52 -24.72
CA LEU A 122 5.97 -28.50 -24.80
C LEU A 122 6.27 -29.68 -25.71
N ALA A 123 6.92 -29.44 -26.86
CA ALA A 123 7.21 -30.51 -27.83
C ALA A 123 8.38 -31.42 -27.39
N LEU A 124 9.38 -30.87 -26.71
CA LEU A 124 10.59 -31.59 -26.28
C LEU A 124 10.59 -31.93 -24.78
N LYS A 125 9.54 -31.53 -24.04
CA LYS A 125 9.41 -31.69 -22.58
C LYS A 125 10.62 -31.16 -21.80
N MET A 126 11.32 -30.19 -22.37
CA MET A 126 12.52 -29.56 -21.81
C MET A 126 12.66 -28.14 -22.32
N GLY A 127 12.91 -27.21 -21.40
CA GLY A 127 13.23 -25.82 -21.73
C GLY A 127 12.45 -24.83 -20.87
N GLU A 128 13.11 -23.73 -20.52
CA GLU A 128 12.53 -22.63 -19.74
C GLU A 128 11.98 -21.55 -20.69
N VAL A 129 10.80 -21.01 -20.36
CA VAL A 129 10.20 -19.87 -21.06
C VAL A 129 10.35 -18.63 -20.18
N PRO A 130 11.35 -17.76 -20.44
CA PRO A 130 11.61 -16.62 -19.58
C PRO A 130 10.60 -15.49 -19.85
N LEU A 131 9.87 -15.09 -18.82
CA LEU A 131 9.10 -13.85 -18.77
C LEU A 131 9.85 -12.84 -17.90
N GLN A 132 9.90 -11.57 -18.29
CA GLN A 132 10.61 -10.56 -17.52
C GLN A 132 9.62 -9.73 -16.70
N VAL A 133 9.82 -9.67 -15.39
CA VAL A 133 8.97 -8.89 -14.47
C VAL A 133 9.81 -7.76 -13.88
N HIS A 134 9.47 -6.53 -14.23
CA HIS A 134 10.13 -5.32 -13.74
C HIS A 134 9.31 -4.69 -12.62
N TYR A 135 9.97 -4.42 -11.50
CA TYR A 135 9.36 -3.81 -10.33
C TYR A 135 10.36 -2.88 -9.62
N ILE A 136 9.83 -2.02 -8.75
CA ILE A 136 10.61 -1.08 -7.95
C ILE A 136 10.82 -1.67 -6.56
N SER A 137 12.09 -1.91 -6.21
CA SER A 137 12.46 -2.30 -4.85
C SER A 137 12.26 -1.12 -3.89
N GLY A 138 11.65 -1.38 -2.73
CA GLY A 138 11.27 -0.38 -1.74
C GLY A 138 9.85 0.18 -1.91
N LYS A 139 9.17 -0.12 -3.03
CA LYS A 139 7.74 0.15 -3.21
C LYS A 139 6.96 -1.13 -2.97
N GLU A 140 6.23 -1.21 -1.86
CA GLU A 140 5.48 -2.43 -1.50
C GLU A 140 4.42 -2.79 -2.53
N SER A 141 3.69 -1.81 -3.09
CA SER A 141 2.71 -2.11 -4.15
C SER A 141 3.34 -2.78 -5.36
N SER A 142 4.60 -2.47 -5.66
CA SER A 142 5.37 -3.05 -6.76
C SER A 142 5.85 -4.45 -6.44
N THR A 143 6.29 -4.66 -5.19
CA THR A 143 6.76 -5.96 -4.69
C THR A 143 5.61 -6.95 -4.58
N ILE A 144 4.48 -6.53 -4.03
CA ILE A 144 3.27 -7.36 -3.93
C ILE A 144 2.75 -7.69 -5.34
N ALA A 145 2.69 -6.71 -6.24
CA ALA A 145 2.30 -6.95 -7.63
C ALA A 145 3.21 -7.97 -8.32
N SER A 146 4.54 -7.90 -8.14
CA SER A 146 5.46 -8.89 -8.71
C SER A 146 5.25 -10.29 -8.14
N SER A 147 5.03 -10.43 -6.82
CA SER A 147 4.80 -11.73 -6.19
C SER A 147 3.48 -12.36 -6.62
N ILE A 148 2.43 -11.55 -6.82
CA ILE A 148 1.17 -12.06 -7.36
C ILE A 148 1.35 -12.58 -8.79
N ILE A 149 2.11 -11.87 -9.64
CA ILE A 149 2.40 -12.35 -11.00
C ILE A 149 3.18 -13.66 -10.95
N GLU A 150 4.21 -13.75 -10.10
CA GLU A 150 5.01 -14.97 -9.94
C GLU A 150 4.14 -16.17 -9.51
N GLU A 151 3.27 -15.99 -8.52
CA GLU A 151 2.36 -17.04 -8.04
C GLU A 151 1.36 -17.48 -9.11
N VAL A 152 0.80 -16.54 -9.87
CA VAL A 152 -0.10 -16.85 -10.98
C VAL A 152 0.62 -17.68 -12.04
N ILE A 153 1.86 -17.33 -12.39
CA ILE A 153 2.64 -18.09 -13.37
C ILE A 153 2.98 -19.49 -12.84
N ASN A 154 3.31 -19.63 -11.55
CA ASN A 154 3.56 -20.93 -10.93
C ASN A 154 2.32 -21.82 -10.97
N GLU A 155 1.14 -21.28 -10.64
CA GLU A 155 -0.13 -22.01 -10.70
C GLU A 155 -0.45 -22.46 -12.14
N VAL A 156 -0.13 -21.62 -13.13
CA VAL A 156 -0.26 -21.98 -14.55
C VAL A 156 0.66 -23.13 -14.93
N ASN A 157 1.92 -23.11 -14.49
CA ASN A 157 2.86 -24.22 -14.71
C ASN A 157 2.33 -25.53 -14.10
N LEU A 158 1.82 -25.48 -12.86
CA LEU A 158 1.24 -26.64 -12.17
C LEU A 158 0.00 -27.18 -12.88
N GLU A 159 -0.89 -26.30 -13.36
CA GLU A 159 -2.10 -26.74 -14.07
C GLU A 159 -1.78 -27.31 -15.46
N ILE A 160 -0.74 -26.82 -16.13
CA ILE A 160 -0.23 -27.40 -17.38
C ILE A 160 0.35 -28.80 -17.12
N GLU A 161 1.14 -28.97 -16.07
CA GLU A 161 1.69 -30.27 -15.65
C GLU A 161 0.58 -31.26 -15.25
N ARG A 162 -0.50 -30.77 -14.62
CA ARG A 162 -1.63 -31.62 -14.21
C ARG A 162 -2.50 -32.06 -15.39
N ARG A 163 -2.61 -31.25 -16.44
CA ARG A 163 -3.43 -31.54 -17.63
C ARG A 163 -2.68 -32.27 -18.73
N GLY A 164 -1.39 -31.99 -18.91
CA GLY A 164 -0.53 -32.73 -19.82
C GLY A 164 0.09 -33.89 -19.07
N GLU A 165 -0.22 -35.14 -19.42
CA GLU A 165 0.26 -36.38 -18.81
C GLU A 165 1.82 -36.45 -18.73
N GLY A 166 2.45 -35.67 -17.85
CA GLY A 166 3.90 -35.48 -17.77
C GLY A 166 4.50 -34.53 -18.82
N ASP A 167 3.79 -33.50 -19.27
CA ASP A 167 4.37 -32.40 -20.07
C ASP A 167 4.84 -31.28 -19.14
N PHE A 168 6.16 -31.17 -18.97
CA PHE A 168 6.80 -30.17 -18.11
C PHE A 168 6.96 -28.85 -18.88
N LEU A 169 6.20 -27.83 -18.50
CA LEU A 169 6.40 -26.45 -18.93
C LEU A 169 6.87 -25.63 -17.73
N ASP A 170 8.08 -25.09 -17.80
CA ASP A 170 8.62 -24.20 -16.78
C ASP A 170 8.68 -22.78 -17.32
N ILE A 171 7.62 -22.01 -17.06
CA ILE A 171 7.62 -20.57 -17.30
C ILE A 171 8.31 -19.93 -16.10
N VAL A 172 9.51 -19.39 -16.32
CA VAL A 172 10.33 -18.76 -15.29
C VAL A 172 10.18 -17.25 -15.39
N THR A 173 9.94 -16.60 -14.25
CA THR A 173 9.92 -15.13 -14.19
C THR A 173 11.31 -14.60 -13.80
N GLU A 174 11.93 -13.82 -14.69
CA GLU A 174 13.16 -13.09 -14.41
C GLU A 174 12.82 -11.72 -13.81
N THR A 175 13.06 -11.57 -12.52
CA THR A 175 12.72 -10.33 -11.82
C THR A 175 13.84 -9.29 -11.94
N ARG A 176 13.55 -8.14 -12.54
CA ARG A 176 14.50 -7.04 -12.72
C ARG A 176 14.12 -5.85 -11.85
N VAL A 177 14.94 -5.62 -10.83
CA VAL A 177 14.79 -4.49 -9.90
C VAL A 177 15.21 -3.19 -10.57
N ILE A 178 14.31 -2.21 -10.57
CA ILE A 178 14.63 -0.82 -10.93
C ILE A 178 14.73 -0.03 -9.64
N SER A 179 15.93 0.40 -9.28
CA SER A 179 16.14 1.30 -8.15
C SER A 179 15.43 2.63 -8.45
N ALA A 180 14.36 2.94 -7.72
CA ALA A 180 13.72 4.25 -7.81
C ALA A 180 14.61 5.31 -7.15
N ILE A 181 14.66 6.49 -7.76
CA ILE A 181 15.15 7.71 -7.12
C ILE A 181 14.17 8.01 -5.97
N GLU A 182 14.69 8.09 -4.74
CA GLU A 182 13.92 8.21 -3.50
C GLU A 182 12.99 9.44 -3.48
N GLU A 183 11.72 9.27 -3.88
CA GLU A 183 10.64 10.10 -3.33
C GLU A 183 10.15 9.43 -2.05
N LYS A 184 10.19 10.20 -0.95
CA LYS A 184 9.86 9.74 0.41
C LYS A 184 8.50 9.01 0.39
N SER A 185 8.50 7.74 0.76
CA SER A 185 7.29 6.91 0.82
C SER A 185 6.23 7.55 1.73
N PHE A 186 4.96 7.45 1.33
CA PHE A 186 3.84 7.96 2.10
C PHE A 186 3.76 7.27 3.47
N ASP A 187 3.84 8.04 4.55
CA ASP A 187 3.68 7.53 5.92
C ASP A 187 2.33 8.00 6.50
N TYR A 188 1.39 7.05 6.65
CA TYR A 188 0.07 7.28 7.23
C TYR A 188 0.15 7.86 8.66
N LYS A 189 1.21 7.54 9.41
CA LYS A 189 1.45 8.11 10.74
C LYS A 189 1.72 9.61 10.64
N GLU A 190 2.55 10.02 9.68
CA GLU A 190 2.85 11.44 9.41
C GLU A 190 1.60 12.19 8.94
N TYR A 191 0.70 11.54 8.19
CA TYR A 191 -0.54 12.15 7.68
C TYR A 191 -1.62 12.37 8.76
N ILE A 192 -1.88 11.40 9.63
CA ILE A 192 -2.97 11.48 10.63
C ILE A 192 -2.57 12.26 11.89
N PHE A 193 -1.27 12.32 12.21
CA PHE A 193 -0.77 12.96 13.43
C PHE A 193 -1.29 14.41 13.64
N PRO A 194 -1.28 15.32 12.64
CA PRO A 194 -1.80 16.67 12.81
C PRO A 194 -3.28 16.72 13.19
N GLY A 195 -4.11 15.82 12.63
CA GLY A 195 -5.54 15.77 12.91
C GLY A 195 -5.83 15.37 14.36
N VAL A 196 -5.11 14.37 14.87
CA VAL A 196 -5.22 13.96 16.28
C VAL A 196 -4.72 15.05 17.21
N ALA A 197 -3.60 15.70 16.86
CA ALA A 197 -3.08 16.84 17.63
C ALA A 197 -4.11 17.97 17.75
N LEU A 198 -4.79 18.32 16.66
CA LEU A 198 -5.85 19.32 16.65
C LEU A 198 -7.05 18.89 17.51
N MET A 199 -7.47 17.62 17.47
CA MET A 199 -8.55 17.13 18.33
C MET A 199 -8.21 17.24 19.81
N MET A 200 -6.98 16.93 20.22
CA MET A 200 -6.54 17.09 21.61
C MET A 200 -6.63 18.56 22.06
N ILE A 201 -6.12 19.48 21.23
CA ILE A 201 -6.19 20.92 21.50
C ILE A 201 -7.65 21.39 21.59
N LEU A 202 -8.49 20.98 20.64
CA LEU A 202 -9.90 21.36 20.58
C LEU A 202 -10.68 20.85 21.79
N SER A 203 -10.40 19.62 22.25
CA SER A 203 -11.06 19.01 23.39
C SER A 203 -10.77 19.80 24.68
N VAL A 204 -9.53 20.20 24.90
CA VAL A 204 -9.17 21.05 26.05
C VAL A 204 -9.75 22.46 25.92
N ALA A 205 -9.63 23.07 24.74
CA ALA A 205 -9.99 24.46 24.51
C ALA A 205 -11.51 24.71 24.51
N LEU A 206 -12.31 23.81 23.95
CA LEU A 206 -13.75 23.98 23.82
C LEU A 206 -14.56 23.27 24.91
N LEU A 207 -14.13 22.09 25.36
CA LEU A 207 -14.98 21.23 26.20
C LEU A 207 -14.59 21.23 27.67
N ASN A 208 -13.31 21.36 28.04
CA ASN A 208 -12.91 21.29 29.46
C ASN A 208 -12.70 22.67 30.08
N SER A 209 -11.83 23.47 29.49
CA SER A 209 -11.44 24.77 30.08
C SER A 209 -12.62 25.75 30.26
N PRO A 210 -13.57 25.89 29.31
CA PRO A 210 -14.68 26.83 29.47
C PRO A 210 -15.65 26.44 30.60
N PHE A 211 -15.92 25.15 30.78
CA PHE A 211 -16.83 24.67 31.83
C PHE A 211 -16.25 24.92 33.22
N GLY A 212 -14.97 24.62 33.43
CA GLY A 212 -14.27 24.92 34.68
C GLY A 212 -14.28 26.42 34.99
N LEU A 213 -13.98 27.27 34.00
CA LEU A 213 -13.99 28.73 34.17
C LEU A 213 -15.38 29.27 34.57
N ILE A 214 -16.45 28.76 33.96
CA ILE A 214 -17.83 29.13 34.30
C ILE A 214 -18.15 28.67 35.73
N GLN A 215 -17.79 27.44 36.10
CA GLN A 215 -18.02 26.92 37.45
C GLN A 215 -17.28 27.74 38.51
N TYR A 216 -16.01 28.10 38.30
CA TYR A 216 -15.25 28.95 39.21
C TYR A 216 -15.79 30.38 39.30
N ARG A 217 -16.42 30.87 38.23
CA ARG A 217 -17.13 32.16 38.22
C ARG A 217 -18.42 32.09 39.05
N VAL A 218 -19.25 31.07 38.85
CA VAL A 218 -20.53 30.88 39.55
C VAL A 218 -20.31 30.62 41.04
N SER A 219 -19.33 29.78 41.38
CA SER A 219 -18.97 29.48 42.78
C SER A 219 -18.24 30.62 43.51
N GLY A 220 -17.89 31.70 42.81
CA GLY A 220 -17.20 32.85 43.37
C GLY A 220 -15.76 32.58 43.81
N VAL A 221 -15.19 31.42 43.45
CA VAL A 221 -13.81 31.04 43.78
C VAL A 221 -12.81 32.02 43.15
N ASN A 222 -13.11 32.53 41.95
CA ASN A 222 -12.29 33.55 41.28
C ASN A 222 -12.18 34.88 42.06
N LYS A 223 -13.06 35.15 43.04
CA LYS A 223 -12.98 36.35 43.89
C LYS A 223 -12.03 36.17 45.08
N LYS A 224 -11.60 34.93 45.35
CA LYS A 224 -10.74 34.55 46.48
C LYS A 224 -9.26 34.39 46.08
N LEU A 225 -8.94 34.53 44.80
CA LEU A 225 -7.61 34.41 44.17
C LEU A 225 -7.18 35.77 43.58
#